data_AF-A0A2E7MDM8-F1
#
_entry.id   AF-A0A2E7MDM8-F1
#
_cell.length_a   1.000
_cell.length_b   1.000
_cell.length_c   1.000
_cell.angle_alpha   90.00
_cell.angle_beta   90.00
_cell.angle_gamma   90.00
#
_symmetry.space_group_name_H-M   'P 1'
#
loop_
_entity.id
_entity.type
_entity.pdbx_description
1 polymer ?
#
loop_
_entity_poly.entity_id
_entity_poly.type
_entity_poly.pdbx_seq_one_letter_code
_entity_poly.pdbx_strand_id
1 'polypeptide(L)'
;MAKSKSKLITLDELEKALGYANRDSGTIPDGFKTSKEWAREWDCSVRTAQMRISDAQELGIVKLRKFRRKSIDGGNYYTAHYSFDP
;
A
#
# COMPACT_ATOMS: atom_id res chain seq x y z
N MET A 1 32.10 -18.07 28.58
CA MET A 1 30.85 -18.44 27.90
C MET A 1 29.86 -17.29 28.03
N ALA A 2 29.69 -16.47 26.99
CA ALA A 2 28.67 -15.42 26.99
C ALA A 2 27.36 -16.02 26.48
N LYS A 3 26.39 -16.22 27.37
CA LYS A 3 25.00 -16.52 26.98
C LYS A 3 24.47 -15.30 26.24
N SER A 4 24.44 -15.37 24.91
CA SER A 4 23.72 -14.39 24.09
C SER A 4 22.26 -14.46 24.49
N LYS A 5 21.82 -13.49 25.30
CA LYS A 5 20.42 -13.31 25.63
C LYS A 5 19.73 -13.01 24.30
N SER A 6 19.02 -14.00 23.77
CA SER A 6 18.03 -13.79 22.71
C SER A 6 17.08 -12.73 23.25
N LYS A 7 17.29 -11.45 22.87
CA LYS A 7 16.32 -10.40 23.11
C LYS A 7 15.05 -10.91 22.46
N LEU A 8 14.02 -11.22 23.25
CA LEU A 8 12.67 -11.30 22.71
C LEU A 8 12.38 -9.92 22.16
N ILE A 9 12.49 -9.80 20.84
CA ILE A 9 12.10 -8.61 20.11
C ILE A 9 10.61 -8.44 20.43
N THR A 10 10.25 -7.30 21.00
CA THR A 10 8.85 -7.01 21.30
C THR A 10 8.06 -6.97 20.00
N LEU A 11 6.76 -7.31 20.04
CA LEU A 11 5.89 -7.22 18.86
C LEU A 11 5.97 -5.83 18.21
N ASP A 12 6.12 -4.77 19.00
CA ASP A 12 6.31 -3.38 18.57
C ASP A 12 7.64 -3.14 17.84
N GLU A 13 8.73 -3.76 18.29
CA GLU A 13 10.03 -3.70 17.60
C GLU A 13 10.04 -4.53 16.31
N LEU A 14 9.32 -5.65 16.27
CA LEU A 14 9.07 -6.44 15.06
C LEU A 14 8.19 -5.67 14.07
N GLU A 15 7.15 -5.00 14.54
CA GLU A 15 6.28 -4.14 13.74
C GLU A 15 7.01 -2.92 13.20
N LYS A 16 7.92 -2.32 13.98
CA LYS A 16 8.83 -1.26 13.52
C LYS A 16 9.84 -1.78 12.51
N ALA A 17 10.49 -2.92 12.77
CA ALA A 17 11.46 -3.51 11.84
C ALA A 17 10.81 -3.95 10.50
N LEU A 18 9.56 -4.45 10.56
CA LEU A 18 8.74 -4.79 9.39
C LEU A 18 7.97 -3.57 8.82
N GLY A 19 8.00 -2.43 9.51
CA GLY A 19 7.13 -1.27 9.29
C GLY A 19 7.66 -0.23 8.32
N TYR A 20 8.95 -0.27 7.98
CA TYR A 20 9.61 0.79 7.19
C TYR A 20 9.48 0.69 5.67
N ALA A 21 8.78 -0.31 5.12
CA ALA A 21 8.72 -0.52 3.67
C ALA A 21 7.31 -0.38 3.08
N ASN A 22 6.57 0.70 3.38
CA ASN A 22 5.24 1.08 2.83
C ASN A 22 4.00 0.68 3.66
N ARG A 23 3.90 1.16 4.91
CA ARG A 23 2.70 0.99 5.76
C ARG A 23 2.21 2.34 6.29
N ASP A 24 1.71 3.20 5.41
CA ASP A 24 1.00 4.39 5.85
C ASP A 24 -0.39 3.97 6.39
N SER A 25 -0.48 3.82 7.71
CA SER A 25 -1.76 3.84 8.42
C SER A 25 -2.16 5.30 8.61
N GLY A 26 -2.69 5.92 7.56
CA GLY A 26 -3.03 7.33 7.56
C GLY A 26 -4.02 7.68 6.46
N THR A 27 -4.50 8.93 6.49
CA THR A 27 -5.31 9.54 5.44
C THR A 27 -4.63 9.32 4.09
N ILE A 28 -5.39 8.79 3.12
CA ILE A 28 -4.90 8.61 1.75
C ILE A 28 -4.60 10.03 1.22
N PRO A 29 -3.36 10.32 0.79
CA PRO A 29 -3.02 11.63 0.26
C PRO A 29 -3.84 11.94 -1.00
N ASP A 30 -4.12 13.23 -1.23
CA ASP A 30 -4.80 13.66 -2.45
C ASP A 30 -4.05 13.17 -3.69
N GLY A 31 -4.81 12.75 -4.71
CA GLY A 31 -4.27 12.16 -5.94
C GLY A 31 -4.00 10.65 -5.90
N PHE A 32 -3.94 10.02 -4.71
CA PHE A 32 -3.84 8.56 -4.60
C PHE A 32 -5.23 7.91 -4.69
N LYS A 33 -5.44 7.11 -5.74
CA LYS A 33 -6.71 6.40 -5.99
C LYS A 33 -6.47 4.91 -6.18
N THR A 34 -7.42 4.08 -5.78
CA THR A 34 -7.42 2.64 -6.08
C THR A 34 -7.64 2.41 -7.58
N SER A 35 -7.30 1.22 -8.07
CA SER A 35 -7.58 0.84 -9.47
C SER A 35 -9.07 0.92 -9.83
N LYS A 36 -9.96 0.70 -8.86
CA LYS A 36 -11.42 0.85 -9.04
C LYS A 36 -11.84 2.31 -9.18
N GLU A 37 -11.20 3.21 -8.44
CA GLU A 37 -11.47 4.66 -8.53
C GLU A 37 -10.96 5.22 -9.86
N TRP A 38 -9.75 4.83 -10.27
CA TRP A 38 -9.23 5.16 -11.61
C TRP A 38 -10.11 4.61 -12.74
N ALA A 39 -10.62 3.38 -12.60
CA ALA A 39 -11.53 2.81 -13.59
C ALA A 39 -12.80 3.64 -13.77
N ARG A 40 -13.36 4.18 -12.69
CA ARG A 40 -14.53 5.08 -12.73
C ARG A 40 -14.20 6.40 -13.40
N GLU A 41 -13.04 6.95 -13.11
CA GLU A 41 -12.60 8.24 -13.67
C GLU A 41 -12.26 8.16 -15.16
N TRP A 42 -11.71 7.04 -15.61
CA TRP A 42 -11.40 6.80 -17.03
C TRP A 42 -12.56 6.15 -17.81
N ASP A 43 -13.71 5.97 -17.18
CA ASP A 43 -14.89 5.29 -17.72
C ASP A 43 -14.55 3.95 -18.42
N CYS A 44 -13.89 3.06 -17.67
CA CYS A 44 -13.44 1.77 -18.18
C CYS A 44 -13.61 0.63 -17.16
N SER A 45 -13.34 -0.60 -17.60
CA SER A 45 -13.36 -1.74 -16.68
C SER A 45 -12.20 -1.66 -15.67
N VAL A 46 -12.41 -2.20 -14.47
CA VAL A 46 -11.35 -2.30 -13.44
C VAL A 46 -10.12 -3.04 -13.98
N ARG A 47 -10.33 -4.06 -14.81
CA ARG A 47 -9.24 -4.82 -15.44
C ARG A 47 -8.43 -3.95 -16.40
N THR A 48 -9.11 -3.15 -17.23
CA THR A 48 -8.46 -2.20 -18.14
C THR A 48 -7.64 -1.18 -17.37
N ALA A 49 -8.19 -0.63 -16.29
CA ALA A 49 -7.47 0.30 -15.43
C ALA A 49 -6.24 -0.36 -14.78
N GLN A 50 -6.37 -1.59 -14.28
CA GLN A 50 -5.25 -2.35 -13.70
C GLN A 50 -4.11 -2.57 -14.69
N MET A 51 -4.41 -2.92 -15.94
CA MET A 51 -3.40 -3.10 -16.98
C MET A 51 -2.66 -1.78 -17.24
N ARG A 52 -3.40 -0.70 -17.50
CA ARG A 52 -2.80 0.64 -17.73
C ARG A 52 -1.94 1.13 -16.56
N ILE A 53 -2.40 0.89 -15.34
CA ILE A 53 -1.66 1.22 -14.12
C ILE A 53 -0.38 0.38 -14.02
N SER A 54 -0.44 -0.92 -14.33
CA SER A 54 0.73 -1.81 -14.32
C SER A 54 1.78 -1.33 -15.32
N ASP A 55 1.36 -1.07 -16.56
CA ASP A 55 2.25 -0.57 -17.62
C ASP A 55 2.88 0.75 -17.20
N ALA A 56 2.09 1.68 -16.66
CA ALA A 56 2.58 2.98 -16.19
C ALA A 56 3.49 2.87 -14.95
N GLN A 57 3.30 1.85 -14.10
CA GLN A 57 4.16 1.57 -12.95
C GLN A 57 5.52 1.03 -13.40
N GLU A 58 5.55 0.13 -14.39
CA GLU A 58 6.80 -0.36 -15.00
C GLU A 58 7.62 0.76 -15.64
N LEU A 59 6.93 1.75 -16.22
CA LEU A 59 7.53 2.96 -16.79
C LEU A 59 7.93 4.01 -15.73
N GLY A 60 7.64 3.78 -14.45
CA GLY A 60 7.95 4.73 -13.37
C GLY A 60 7.10 6.01 -13.36
N ILE A 61 6.01 6.04 -14.13
CA ILE A 61 5.07 7.17 -14.22
C ILE A 61 4.12 7.18 -13.02
N VAL A 62 3.84 6.00 -12.46
CA VAL A 62 2.89 5.83 -11.36
C VAL A 62 3.61 5.52 -10.05
N LYS A 63 3.25 6.25 -9.00
CA LYS A 63 3.66 5.97 -7.63
C LYS A 63 2.66 5.01 -6.99
N LEU A 64 3.12 3.82 -6.58
CA LEU A 64 2.34 2.85 -5.82
C LEU A 64 2.56 3.06 -4.31
N ARG A 65 1.47 3.21 -3.56
CA ARG A 65 1.48 3.16 -2.09
C ARG A 65 0.40 2.23 -1.57
N LYS A 66 0.68 1.55 -0.45
CA LYS A 66 -0.26 0.66 0.22
C LYS A 66 -0.73 1.29 1.52
N PHE A 67 -2.04 1.49 1.63
CA PHE A 67 -2.67 2.07 2.81
C PHE A 67 -3.47 1.02 3.55
N ARG A 68 -3.44 1.07 4.88
CA ARG A 68 -4.25 0.17 5.72
C ARG A 68 -5.70 0.63 5.70
N ARG A 69 -6.61 -0.23 5.22
CA ARG A 69 -8.05 0.01 5.30
C ARG A 69 -8.66 -0.91 6.36
N LYS A 70 -9.51 -0.34 7.20
CA LYS A 70 -10.33 -1.11 8.14
C LYS A 70 -11.50 -1.70 7.35
N SER A 71 -11.64 -3.02 7.35
CA SER A 71 -12.81 -3.69 6.81
C SER A 71 -14.01 -3.45 7.73
N ILE A 72 -15.21 -3.61 7.16
CA ILE A 72 -16.46 -3.58 7.93
C ILE A 72 -16.44 -4.67 9.01
N ASP A 73 -15.86 -5.83 8.70
CA ASP A 73 -15.74 -6.99 9.60
C ASP A 73 -14.59 -6.87 10.63
N GLY A 74 -13.99 -5.68 10.78
CA GLY A 74 -12.90 -5.45 11.75
C GLY A 74 -11.53 -5.98 11.32
N GLY A 75 -11.42 -6.63 10.16
CA GLY A 75 -10.17 -7.02 9.54
C GLY A 75 -9.39 -5.82 9.03
N ASN A 76 -8.07 -5.86 9.14
CA ASN A 76 -7.21 -4.82 8.57
C ASN A 76 -6.52 -5.37 7.34
N TYR A 77 -6.78 -4.77 6.17
CA TYR A 77 -6.13 -5.18 4.93
C TYR A 77 -5.47 -3.97 4.25
N TYR A 78 -4.32 -4.23 3.63
CA TYR A 78 -3.61 -3.21 2.86
C TYR A 78 -4.23 -3.11 1.47
N THR A 79 -4.58 -1.89 1.06
CA THR A 79 -5.13 -1.60 -0.27
C THR A 79 -4.13 -0.76 -1.05
N ALA A 80 -3.81 -1.21 -2.27
CA ALA A 80 -2.97 -0.48 -3.20
C ALA A 80 -3.68 0.75 -3.75
N HIS A 81 -3.00 1.89 -3.69
CA HIS A 81 -3.42 3.15 -4.29
C HIS A 81 -2.29 3.67 -5.18
N TYR A 82 -2.69 4.34 -6.25
CA TYR A 82 -1.85 4.74 -7.36
C TYR A 82 -2.04 6.23 -7.58
N SER A 83 -0.93 6.94 -7.77
CA SER A 83 -0.94 8.34 -8.18
C SER A 83 -0.16 8.50 -9.49
N PHE A 84 -0.74 9.22 -10.45
CA PHE A 84 -0.12 9.61 -11.72
C PHE A 84 0.55 10.99 -11.64
N ASP A 85 0.69 11.52 -10.42
CA ASP A 85 1.26 12.84 -10.18
C ASP A 85 2.80 12.79 -10.35
N PRO A 86 3.39 13.63 -11.22
CA PRO A 86 4.84 13.69 -11.44
C PRO A 86 5.67 13.81 -10.15
#